data_AF-A0A3D5PXY7-F1
#
_entry.id   AF-A0A3D5PXY7-F1
#
_cell.length_a   1.000
_cell.length_b   1.000
_cell.length_c   1.000
_cell.angle_alpha   90.00
_cell.angle_beta   90.00
_cell.angle_gamma   90.00
#
_symmetry.space_group_name_H-M   'P 1'
#
loop_
_entity.id
_entity.type
_entity.pdbx_description
1 polymer ?
#
loop_
_entity_poly.entity_id
_entity_poly.type
_entity_poly.pdbx_seq_one_letter_code
_entity_poly.pdbx_strand_id
1 'polypeptide(L)'
;KKQKINGIFSSPPYVGQIDYHEQHAYAYDLFGFERRDELEIGPLYKGQGADARASYVEGISKVLLNCRKFLTDDFDVFLVANDKYNLYPTIAEQVGMKIVNQFRRPVLNRTERDKSPYSEIIFHLKNEK
;
A
#
# COMPACT_ATOMS: atom_id res chain seq x y z
N LYS A 1 -2.66 -15.52 25.50
CA LYS A 1 -1.93 -16.49 24.65
C LYS A 1 -2.43 -16.30 23.21
N LYS A 2 -1.72 -15.50 22.40
CA LYS A 2 -0.49 -15.87 21.65
C LYS A 2 -0.75 -16.44 20.24
N GLN A 3 -1.92 -16.27 19.65
CA GLN A 3 -2.03 -16.42 18.19
C GLN A 3 -1.55 -15.12 17.55
N LYS A 4 -0.32 -15.15 17.06
CA LYS A 4 0.22 -14.14 16.16
C LYS A 4 -0.26 -14.43 14.74
N ILE A 5 -0.31 -13.41 13.91
CA ILE A 5 -0.75 -13.49 12.52
C ILE A 5 0.37 -14.10 11.67
N ASN A 6 0.05 -15.10 10.86
CA ASN A 6 1.02 -15.76 9.97
C ASN A 6 1.36 -14.93 8.73
N GLY A 7 0.49 -14.02 8.32
CA GLY A 7 0.76 -13.19 7.16
C GLY A 7 -0.27 -12.11 6.90
N ILE A 8 0.07 -11.23 5.97
CA ILE A 8 -0.79 -10.13 5.49
C ILE A 8 -0.91 -10.30 3.98
N PHE A 9 -2.12 -10.15 3.45
CA PHE A 9 -2.33 -9.95 2.03
C PHE A 9 -3.14 -8.67 1.86
N SER A 10 -2.58 -7.67 1.19
CA SER A 10 -3.23 -6.37 1.03
C SER A 10 -2.88 -5.71 -0.30
N SER A 11 -3.71 -4.76 -0.70
CA SER A 11 -3.44 -3.82 -1.79
C SER A 11 -3.45 -2.41 -1.19
N PRO A 12 -2.28 -1.83 -0.88
CA PRO A 12 -2.19 -0.47 -0.35
C PRO A 12 -2.75 0.57 -1.34
N PRO A 13 -3.12 1.79 -0.89
CA PRO A 13 -3.42 2.89 -1.80
C PRO A 13 -2.24 3.14 -2.75
N TYR A 14 -2.49 3.68 -3.94
CA TYR A 14 -1.42 4.01 -4.89
C TYR A 14 -1.12 5.51 -4.84
N VAL A 15 0.17 5.85 -4.82
CA VAL A 15 0.64 7.23 -4.62
C VAL A 15 0.00 8.20 -5.62
N GLY A 16 -0.75 9.17 -5.11
CA GLY A 16 -1.34 10.26 -5.86
C GLY A 16 -2.32 9.78 -6.94
N GLN A 17 -3.00 8.65 -6.73
CA GLN A 17 -3.94 8.13 -7.72
C GLN A 17 -5.36 8.70 -7.55
N ILE A 18 -5.86 8.68 -6.31
CA ILE A 18 -7.21 9.14 -5.95
C ILE A 18 -7.18 9.80 -4.57
N ASP A 19 -8.19 10.60 -4.29
CA ASP A 19 -8.52 11.03 -2.92
C ASP A 19 -9.61 10.09 -2.39
N TYR A 20 -9.22 9.13 -1.55
CA TYR A 20 -10.07 8.03 -1.12
C TYR A 20 -11.25 8.52 -0.26
N HIS A 21 -11.02 9.48 0.63
CA HIS A 21 -12.09 10.09 1.43
C HIS A 21 -13.10 10.84 0.56
N GLU A 22 -12.63 11.62 -0.42
CA GLU A 22 -13.50 12.33 -1.37
C GLU A 22 -14.32 11.34 -2.22
N GLN A 23 -13.72 10.26 -2.71
CA GLN A 23 -14.43 9.24 -3.47
C GLN A 23 -15.58 8.59 -2.67
N HIS A 24 -15.45 8.54 -1.34
CA HIS A 24 -16.42 7.93 -0.43
C HIS A 24 -17.21 8.97 0.39
N ALA A 25 -17.18 10.25 0.03
CA ALA A 25 -17.78 11.33 0.82
C ALA A 25 -19.25 11.09 1.20
N TYR A 26 -20.04 10.51 0.29
CA TYR A 26 -21.44 10.16 0.56
C TYR A 26 -21.59 9.13 1.69
N ALA A 27 -20.69 8.16 1.80
CA ALA A 27 -20.73 7.19 2.89
C ALA A 27 -20.38 7.85 4.23
N TYR A 28 -19.41 8.76 4.25
CA TYR A 28 -19.07 9.52 5.45
C TYR A 28 -20.25 10.36 5.93
N ASP A 29 -20.94 11.06 5.03
CA ASP A 29 -22.11 11.87 5.34
C ASP A 29 -23.29 10.99 5.82
N LEU A 30 -23.60 9.93 5.07
CA LEU A 30 -24.71 9.02 5.37
C LEU A 30 -24.59 8.37 6.76
N PHE A 31 -23.36 8.01 7.18
CA PHE A 31 -23.12 7.36 8.46
C PHE A 31 -22.60 8.32 9.55
N GLY A 32 -22.45 9.61 9.25
CA GLY A 32 -21.94 10.62 10.19
C GLY A 32 -20.51 10.35 10.66
N PHE A 33 -19.66 9.76 9.82
CA PHE A 33 -18.27 9.47 10.16
C PHE A 33 -17.40 10.72 10.05
N GLU A 34 -16.51 10.90 11.03
CA GLU A 34 -15.47 11.94 10.98
C GLU A 34 -14.46 11.61 9.88
N ARG A 35 -14.24 12.55 8.95
CA ARG A 35 -13.22 12.43 7.92
C ARG A 35 -11.85 12.78 8.49
N ARG A 36 -10.82 12.04 8.07
CA ARG A 36 -9.42 12.26 8.48
C ARG A 36 -8.50 12.34 7.27
N ASP A 37 -8.85 13.24 6.36
CA ASP A 37 -8.18 13.44 5.07
C ASP A 37 -6.66 13.59 5.20
N GLU A 38 -6.20 14.33 6.21
CA GLU A 38 -4.75 14.54 6.43
C GLU A 38 -3.97 13.27 6.83
N LEU A 39 -4.68 12.21 7.26
CA LEU A 39 -4.09 10.91 7.56
C LEU A 39 -4.08 9.96 6.34
N GLU A 40 -4.60 10.40 5.20
CA GLU A 40 -4.59 9.61 3.97
C GLU A 40 -3.15 9.40 3.47
N ILE A 41 -2.85 8.16 3.07
CA ILE A 41 -1.54 7.79 2.54
C ILE A 41 -1.59 7.88 1.01
N GLY A 42 -0.81 8.79 0.46
CA GLY A 42 -0.71 9.01 -0.99
C GLY A 42 -1.95 9.60 -1.67
N PRO A 43 -2.63 10.62 -1.10
CA PRO A 43 -3.79 11.23 -1.73
C PRO A 43 -3.44 11.96 -3.03
N LEU A 44 -4.40 12.05 -3.95
CA LEU A 44 -4.26 12.73 -5.24
C LEU A 44 -3.93 14.22 -5.10
N TYR A 45 -4.50 14.92 -4.11
CA TYR A 45 -4.22 16.36 -3.92
C TYR A 45 -2.75 16.67 -3.57
N LYS A 46 -1.99 15.69 -3.05
CA LYS A 46 -0.53 15.81 -2.83
C LYS A 46 0.29 15.48 -4.08
N GLY A 47 -0.33 14.93 -5.12
CA GLY A 47 0.31 14.58 -6.39
C GLY A 47 1.27 13.41 -6.30
N GLN A 48 2.20 13.33 -7.27
CA GLN A 48 3.16 12.23 -7.43
C GLN A 48 4.62 12.71 -7.42
N GLY A 49 4.86 13.91 -6.88
CA GLY A 49 6.19 14.54 -6.78
C GLY A 49 7.15 13.80 -5.85
N ALA A 50 8.38 14.31 -5.69
CA ALA A 50 9.36 13.72 -4.78
C ALA A 50 8.83 13.66 -3.33
N ASP A 51 8.26 14.76 -2.85
CA ASP A 51 7.73 14.84 -1.48
C ASP A 51 6.53 13.92 -1.26
N ALA A 52 5.62 13.82 -2.23
CA ALA A 52 4.48 12.91 -2.17
C ALA A 52 4.92 11.44 -2.11
N ARG A 53 5.94 11.07 -2.91
CA ARG A 53 6.52 9.73 -2.90
C ARG A 53 7.24 9.43 -1.58
N ALA A 54 7.99 10.38 -1.04
CA ALA A 54 8.65 10.23 0.27
C ALA A 54 7.63 10.05 1.40
N SER A 55 6.58 10.88 1.42
CA SER A 55 5.47 10.77 2.39
C SER A 55 4.71 9.44 2.25
N TYR A 56 4.49 8.97 1.02
CA TYR A 56 3.88 7.66 0.78
C TYR A 56 4.73 6.52 1.33
N VAL A 57 6.04 6.50 1.03
CA VAL A 57 6.98 5.51 1.57
C VAL A 57 6.94 5.50 3.09
N GLU A 58 7.03 6.67 3.73
CA GLU A 58 6.97 6.79 5.19
C GLU A 58 5.63 6.27 5.75
N GLY A 59 4.51 6.61 5.12
CA GLY A 59 3.17 6.17 5.53
C GLY A 59 3.01 4.65 5.49
N ILE A 60 3.38 4.02 4.38
CA ILE A 60 3.32 2.56 4.24
C ILE A 60 4.27 1.88 5.22
N SER A 61 5.50 2.38 5.36
CA SER A 61 6.48 1.85 6.32
C SER A 61 5.96 1.88 7.75
N LYS A 62 5.31 2.99 8.18
CA LYS A 62 4.68 3.10 9.51
C LYS A 62 3.58 2.07 9.72
N VAL A 63 2.74 1.81 8.71
CA VAL A 63 1.70 0.78 8.79
C VAL A 63 2.31 -0.60 8.98
N LEU A 64 3.31 -0.97 8.16
CA LEU A 64 3.97 -2.27 8.24
C LEU A 64 4.69 -2.48 9.58
N LEU A 65 5.38 -1.46 10.09
CA LEU A 65 6.02 -1.50 11.42
C LEU A 65 5.00 -1.67 12.54
N ASN A 66 3.81 -1.06 12.41
CA ASN A 66 2.74 -1.26 13.39
C ASN A 66 2.18 -2.70 13.32
N CYS A 67 1.98 -3.23 12.11
CA CYS A 67 1.55 -4.60 11.90
C CYS A 67 2.57 -5.63 12.43
N ARG A 68 3.87 -5.35 12.29
CA ARG A 68 4.98 -6.25 12.70
C ARG A 68 4.87 -6.73 14.14
N LYS A 69 4.33 -5.91 15.05
CA LYS A 69 4.11 -6.25 16.47
C LYS A 69 3.23 -7.49 16.67
N PHE A 70 2.39 -7.80 15.67
CA PHE A 70 1.40 -8.87 15.72
C PHE A 70 1.78 -10.08 14.85
N LEU A 71 2.90 -10.02 14.11
CA LEU A 71 3.32 -11.07 13.17
C LEU A 71 4.24 -12.13 13.82
N THR A 72 4.09 -13.39 13.38
CA THR A 72 5.02 -14.50 13.71
C THR A 72 6.40 -14.22 13.13
N ASP A 73 7.48 -14.80 13.67
CA ASP A 73 8.84 -14.46 13.19
C ASP A 73 9.13 -14.96 11.76
N ASP A 74 8.32 -15.90 11.23
CA ASP A 74 8.39 -16.43 9.87
C ASP A 74 7.30 -15.90 8.91
N PHE A 75 6.61 -14.83 9.27
CA PHE A 75 5.47 -14.29 8.52
C PHE A 75 5.68 -14.15 6.99
N ASP A 76 4.57 -14.15 6.26
CA ASP A 76 4.52 -13.80 4.84
C ASP A 76 3.67 -12.53 4.64
N VAL A 77 4.25 -11.48 4.03
CA VAL A 77 3.51 -10.27 3.67
C VAL A 77 3.44 -10.16 2.16
N PHE A 78 2.23 -10.13 1.62
CA PHE A 78 1.95 -9.93 0.20
C PHE A 78 1.32 -8.55 -0.01
N LEU A 79 2.01 -7.69 -0.76
CA LEU A 79 1.49 -6.38 -1.14
C LEU A 79 1.30 -6.34 -2.66
N VAL A 80 0.07 -6.08 -3.08
CA VAL A 80 -0.27 -5.87 -4.49
C VAL A 80 -0.18 -4.38 -4.78
N ALA A 81 0.66 -4.00 -5.75
CA ALA A 81 0.79 -2.60 -6.11
C ALA A 81 1.23 -2.39 -7.56
N ASN A 82 0.87 -1.24 -8.12
CA ASN A 82 1.51 -0.69 -9.31
C ASN A 82 2.72 0.17 -8.89
N ASP A 83 3.91 -0.41 -8.92
CA ASP A 83 5.12 0.28 -8.47
C ASP A 83 5.84 1.02 -9.61
N LYS A 84 5.19 2.05 -10.15
CA LYS A 84 5.74 2.89 -11.24
C LYS A 84 7.05 3.58 -10.85
N TYR A 85 7.25 3.89 -9.57
CA TYR A 85 8.38 4.67 -9.07
C TYR A 85 9.43 3.86 -8.31
N ASN A 86 9.30 2.53 -8.29
CA ASN A 86 10.20 1.63 -7.58
C ASN A 86 10.34 1.96 -6.07
N LEU A 87 9.22 2.19 -5.39
CA LEU A 87 9.13 2.60 -3.98
C LEU A 87 9.21 1.41 -3.02
N TYR A 88 8.75 0.23 -3.45
CA TYR A 88 8.63 -0.94 -2.56
C TYR A 88 9.96 -1.50 -2.07
N PRO A 89 11.07 -1.46 -2.83
CA PRO A 89 12.39 -1.80 -2.29
C PRO A 89 12.79 -0.93 -1.09
N THR A 90 12.58 0.39 -1.18
CA THR A 90 12.87 1.32 -0.08
C THR A 90 11.95 1.10 1.12
N ILE A 91 10.66 0.84 0.88
CA ILE A 91 9.71 0.50 1.96
C ILE A 91 10.18 -0.77 2.69
N ALA A 92 10.54 -1.82 1.95
CA ALA A 92 11.00 -3.09 2.54
C ALA A 92 12.24 -2.89 3.43
N GLU A 93 13.24 -2.17 2.93
CA GLU A 93 14.46 -1.81 3.66
C GLU A 93 14.14 -1.04 4.95
N GLN A 94 13.31 0.00 4.87
CA GLN A 94 12.94 0.82 6.04
C GLN A 94 12.28 0.05 7.17
N VAL A 95 11.58 -1.06 6.85
CA VAL A 95 10.86 -1.86 7.84
C VAL A 95 11.59 -3.13 8.25
N GLY A 96 12.84 -3.32 7.81
CA GLY A 96 13.66 -4.51 8.07
C GLY A 96 13.02 -5.77 7.50
N MET A 97 12.53 -5.68 6.26
CA MET A 97 11.98 -6.78 5.50
C MET A 97 12.70 -6.88 4.15
N LYS A 98 12.64 -8.06 3.54
CA LYS A 98 13.20 -8.32 2.21
C LYS A 98 12.13 -8.81 1.26
N ILE A 99 12.14 -8.28 0.04
CA ILE A 99 11.33 -8.80 -1.05
C ILE A 99 11.99 -10.08 -1.55
N VAL A 100 11.40 -11.25 -1.25
CA VAL A 100 11.96 -12.55 -1.66
C VAL A 100 11.41 -13.02 -3.01
N ASN A 101 10.20 -12.60 -3.40
CA ASN A 101 9.61 -12.87 -4.71
C ASN A 101 8.86 -11.63 -5.24
N GLN A 102 8.76 -11.52 -6.57
CA GLN A 102 7.89 -10.55 -7.24
C GLN A 102 7.10 -11.27 -8.33
N PHE A 103 5.78 -11.17 -8.28
CA PHE A 103 4.90 -11.76 -9.30
C PHE A 103 4.24 -10.64 -10.10
N ARG A 104 4.53 -10.57 -11.41
CA ARG A 104 3.95 -9.55 -12.29
C ARG A 104 2.68 -10.09 -12.94
N ARG A 105 1.59 -9.32 -12.87
CA ARG A 105 0.31 -9.67 -13.46
C ARG A 105 -0.24 -8.54 -14.33
N PRO A 106 -0.67 -8.83 -15.58
CA PRO A 106 -1.39 -7.86 -16.38
C PRO A 106 -2.83 -7.68 -15.85
N VAL A 107 -3.32 -6.45 -15.82
CA VAL A 107 -4.71 -6.13 -15.48
C VAL A 107 -5.49 -5.91 -16.78
N LEU A 108 -6.31 -6.89 -17.13
CA LEU A 108 -7.00 -6.95 -18.44
C LEU A 108 -8.34 -6.19 -18.45
N ASN A 109 -9.06 -6.17 -17.32
CA ASN A 109 -10.40 -5.57 -17.22
C ASN A 109 -10.33 -4.28 -16.39
N ARG A 110 -10.28 -3.14 -17.07
CA ARG A 110 -10.36 -1.80 -16.47
C ARG A 110 -11.64 -1.10 -16.91
N THR A 111 -12.28 -0.39 -15.97
CA THR A 111 -13.46 0.46 -16.23
C THR A 111 -13.06 1.81 -16.86
N GLU A 112 -11.78 2.15 -16.87
CA GLU A 112 -11.25 3.41 -17.41
C GLU A 112 -11.02 3.36 -18.93
N ARG A 113 -11.15 4.51 -19.60
CA ARG A 113 -11.07 4.67 -21.06
C ARG A 113 -9.67 4.43 -21.66
N ASP A 114 -8.63 4.36 -20.83
CA ASP A 114 -7.24 4.20 -21.28
C ASP A 114 -6.88 2.71 -21.45
N LYS A 115 -6.50 2.35 -22.69
CA LYS A 115 -6.12 0.98 -23.10
C LYS A 115 -4.64 0.67 -22.84
N SER A 116 -3.89 1.61 -22.23
CA SER A 116 -2.48 1.40 -21.92
C SER A 116 -2.30 0.18 -21.00
N PRO A 117 -1.29 -0.68 -21.26
CA PRO A 117 -1.03 -1.86 -20.44
C PRO A 117 -0.83 -1.46 -18.98
N TYR A 118 -1.73 -1.90 -18.11
CA TYR A 118 -1.60 -1.75 -16.67
C TYR A 118 -1.15 -3.09 -16.09
N SER A 119 -0.11 -3.05 -15.26
CA SER A 119 0.38 -4.25 -14.57
C SER A 119 0.56 -3.96 -13.10
N GLU A 120 0.28 -4.97 -12.29
CA GLU A 120 0.54 -4.95 -10.86
C GLU A 120 1.65 -5.94 -10.54
N ILE A 121 2.33 -5.69 -9.44
CA ILE A 121 3.34 -6.56 -8.86
C ILE A 121 2.81 -7.02 -7.52
N ILE A 122 2.83 -8.33 -7.27
CA ILE A 122 2.65 -8.90 -5.94
C ILE A 122 4.05 -9.02 -5.34
N PHE A 123 4.37 -8.16 -4.40
CA PHE A 123 5.59 -8.22 -3.62
C PHE A 123 5.41 -9.20 -2.47
N HIS A 124 6.29 -10.21 -2.39
CA HIS A 124 6.35 -11.11 -1.26
C HIS A 124 7.48 -10.68 -0.33
N LEU A 125 7.14 -10.08 0.80
CA LEU A 125 8.05 -9.63 1.82
C LEU A 125 8.13 -10.66 2.96
N LYS A 126 9.36 -10.99 3.35
CA LYS A 126 9.65 -11.78 4.56
C LYS A 126 10.57 -11.00 5.48
N ASN A 127 10.66 -11.46 6.72
CA ASN A 127 11.57 -10.91 7.71
C ASN A 127 13.03 -10.94 7.17
N GLU A 128 13.75 -9.84 7.36
CA GLU A 128 15.19 -9.77 7.13
C GLU A 128 15.87 -10.45 8.32
N LYS A 129 16.25 -11.72 8.15
CA LYS A 129 17.07 -12.48 9.09
C LYS A 129 18.54 -12.23 8.79
#